data_AF-A0A510DW77-F1
#
_entry.id   AF-A0A510DW77-F1
#
_cell.length_a   1.000
_cell.length_b   1.000
_cell.length_c   1.000
_cell.angle_alpha   90.00
_cell.angle_beta   90.00
_cell.angle_gamma   90.00
#
_symmetry.space_group_name_H-M   'P 1'
#
loop_
_entity.id
_entity.type
_entity.pdbx_description
1 polymer ?
#
loop_
_entity_poly.entity_id
_entity_poly.type
_entity_poly.pdbx_seq_one_letter_code
_entity_poly.pdbx_strand_id
1 'polypeptide(L)'
;MSGVDDGYFPLSYKRKSGKAPLVSVTFSNYAVQDVDFGFVTVDGEDATDVFNSLHKGEFTIIDSVICGGFNYIKAAENYIYFFGKKPNTEAIFNALKKNFGSDEMRIEVIMNVLKNITRIPTKKGTVYINTDLQLNVAKEIIEYYQVFVKYPEPIRHAHIIGRAIGQLHVNEL
;
A
#
# COMPACT_ATOMS: atom_id res chain seq x y z
N MET A 1 -10.83 10.11 4.60
CA MET A 1 -9.70 9.66 3.75
C MET A 1 -8.84 8.73 4.58
N SER A 2 -8.41 7.59 4.04
CA SER A 2 -7.60 6.59 4.76
C SER A 2 -6.28 6.30 4.09
N GLY A 3 -5.22 6.19 4.87
CA GLY A 3 -3.92 5.69 4.42
C GLY A 3 -3.83 4.20 4.70
N VAL A 4 -3.33 3.43 3.74
CA VAL A 4 -3.13 1.98 3.89
C VAL A 4 -1.69 1.61 3.60
N ASP A 5 -1.08 0.87 4.52
CA ASP A 5 0.27 0.32 4.39
C ASP A 5 0.37 -1.03 5.10
N ASP A 6 1.31 -1.88 4.69
CA ASP A 6 1.65 -3.10 5.41
C ASP A 6 2.70 -2.85 6.50
N GLY A 7 2.76 -3.77 7.45
CA GLY A 7 3.69 -3.70 8.55
C GLY A 7 4.89 -4.63 8.44
N TYR A 8 5.66 -4.65 9.52
CA TYR A 8 6.85 -5.48 9.62
C TYR A 8 6.51 -6.97 9.62
N PHE A 9 7.35 -7.75 8.94
CA PHE A 9 7.41 -9.20 9.07
C PHE A 9 8.87 -9.69 8.90
N PRO A 10 9.28 -10.80 9.56
CA PRO A 10 10.61 -11.36 9.42
C PRO A 10 10.77 -12.11 8.10
N LEU A 11 12.01 -12.23 7.61
CA LEU A 11 12.30 -12.95 6.37
C LEU A 11 11.90 -14.43 6.40
N SER A 12 11.81 -15.04 7.59
CA SER A 12 11.33 -16.41 7.79
C SER A 12 9.87 -16.60 7.36
N TYR A 13 9.07 -15.53 7.28
CA TYR A 13 7.66 -15.61 6.88
C TYR A 13 7.46 -15.66 5.37
N LYS A 14 8.52 -15.43 4.57
CA LYS A 14 8.44 -15.55 3.11
C LYS A 14 7.95 -16.93 2.68
N ARG A 15 7.42 -17.01 1.46
CA ARG A 15 6.83 -18.24 0.89
C ARG A 15 5.62 -18.74 1.70
N LYS A 16 4.73 -17.82 2.10
CA LYS A 16 3.47 -18.13 2.81
C LYS A 16 3.68 -18.75 4.20
N SER A 17 4.79 -18.45 4.86
CA SER A 17 5.18 -19.04 6.15
C SER A 17 4.79 -18.20 7.37
N GLY A 18 4.07 -17.10 7.17
CA GLY A 18 3.58 -16.24 8.24
C GLY A 18 2.73 -15.10 7.70
N LYS A 19 2.36 -14.17 8.59
CA LYS A 19 1.48 -13.05 8.25
C LYS A 19 2.13 -11.70 8.55
N ALA A 20 1.72 -10.68 7.79
CA ALA A 20 2.04 -9.29 8.02
C ALA A 20 0.75 -8.52 8.28
N PRO A 21 0.73 -7.51 9.15
CA PRO A 21 -0.45 -6.68 9.30
C PRO A 21 -0.63 -5.78 8.07
N LEU A 22 -1.87 -5.57 7.67
CA LEU A 22 -2.28 -4.54 6.72
C LEU A 22 -3.14 -3.53 7.49
N VAL A 23 -2.69 -2.28 7.55
CA VAL A 23 -3.27 -1.26 8.44
C VAL A 23 -3.93 -0.16 7.63
N SER A 24 -5.15 0.19 8.00
CA SER A 24 -5.89 1.36 7.54
C SER A 24 -5.91 2.40 8.66
N VAL A 25 -5.51 3.64 8.35
CA VAL A 25 -5.63 4.78 9.27
C VAL A 25 -6.50 5.84 8.64
N THR A 26 -7.66 6.08 9.23
CA THR A 26 -8.65 7.04 8.74
C THR A 26 -8.42 8.41 9.36
N PHE A 27 -8.37 9.42 8.50
CA PHE A 27 -8.22 10.81 8.87
C PHE A 27 -9.48 11.61 8.54
N SER A 28 -9.75 12.59 9.41
CA SER A 28 -10.60 13.76 9.14
C SER A 28 -9.76 15.01 9.41
N ASN A 29 -9.60 15.85 8.38
CA ASN A 29 -8.62 16.94 8.38
C ASN A 29 -7.22 16.42 8.77
N TYR A 30 -6.64 16.92 9.85
CA TYR A 30 -5.30 16.53 10.33
C TYR A 30 -5.34 15.60 11.56
N ALA A 31 -6.50 15.02 11.87
CA ALA A 31 -6.68 14.17 13.03
C ALA A 31 -7.03 12.73 12.62
N VAL A 32 -6.36 11.77 13.25
CA VAL A 32 -6.73 10.35 13.19
C VAL A 32 -8.11 10.19 13.83
N GLN A 33 -9.01 9.52 13.13
CA GLN A 33 -10.36 9.21 13.59
C GLN A 33 -10.52 7.73 13.92
N ASP A 34 -9.85 6.85 13.15
CA ASP A 34 -9.97 5.42 13.29
C ASP A 34 -8.70 4.72 12.81
N VAL A 35 -8.44 3.56 13.38
CA VAL A 35 -7.35 2.65 13.01
C VAL A 35 -7.94 1.24 12.96
N ASP A 36 -7.91 0.63 11.78
CA ASP A 36 -8.36 -0.73 11.58
C ASP A 36 -7.24 -1.55 10.92
N PHE A 37 -7.18 -2.84 11.21
CA PHE A 37 -6.14 -3.71 10.65
C PHE A 37 -6.58 -5.16 10.55
N GLY A 38 -5.97 -5.85 9.59
CA GLY A 38 -6.07 -7.29 9.42
C GLY A 38 -4.69 -7.87 9.17
N PHE A 39 -4.61 -9.19 8.99
CA PHE A 39 -3.36 -9.88 8.70
C PHE A 39 -3.43 -10.57 7.34
N VAL A 40 -2.47 -10.24 6.48
CA VAL A 40 -2.30 -10.83 5.15
C VAL A 40 -1.21 -11.89 5.19
N THR A 41 -1.38 -12.94 4.40
CA THR A 41 -0.36 -13.98 4.26
C THR A 41 0.82 -13.42 3.46
N VAL A 42 2.04 -13.56 3.99
CA VAL A 42 3.25 -13.08 3.29
C VAL A 42 3.45 -13.86 1.99
N ASP A 43 3.64 -13.16 0.87
CA ASP A 43 3.66 -13.72 -0.49
C ASP A 43 2.36 -14.47 -0.89
N GLY A 44 1.26 -14.21 -0.17
CA GLY A 44 -0.07 -14.77 -0.40
C GLY A 44 -0.83 -14.14 -1.56
N GLU A 45 -2.14 -14.33 -1.55
CA GLU A 45 -3.12 -13.78 -2.51
C GLU A 45 -4.37 -13.19 -1.80
N ASP A 46 -4.37 -13.18 -0.47
CA ASP A 46 -5.49 -12.77 0.40
C ASP A 46 -5.52 -11.26 0.69
N ALA A 47 -4.55 -10.47 0.23
CA ALA A 47 -4.47 -9.05 0.60
C ALA A 47 -5.62 -8.21 0.07
N THR A 48 -6.20 -8.56 -1.08
CA THR A 48 -7.38 -7.85 -1.61
C THR A 48 -8.60 -8.05 -0.72
N ASP A 49 -8.83 -9.28 -0.24
CA ASP A 49 -9.98 -9.59 0.62
C ASP A 49 -9.83 -8.90 1.98
N VAL A 50 -8.64 -8.96 2.57
CA VAL A 50 -8.34 -8.24 3.82
C VAL A 50 -8.47 -6.74 3.62
N PHE A 51 -7.91 -6.17 2.55
CA PHE A 51 -8.06 -4.75 2.23
C PHE A 51 -9.53 -4.33 2.18
N ASN A 52 -10.38 -5.13 1.53
CA ASN A 52 -11.80 -4.85 1.40
C ASN A 52 -12.56 -4.93 2.74
N SER A 53 -12.13 -5.79 3.67
CA SER A 53 -12.77 -5.90 4.98
C SER A 53 -12.42 -4.77 5.95
N LEU A 54 -11.32 -4.03 5.73
CA LEU A 54 -10.94 -2.91 6.60
C LEU A 54 -11.91 -1.73 6.51
N HIS A 55 -12.19 -1.10 7.65
CA HIS A 55 -12.82 0.21 7.67
C HIS A 55 -11.92 1.25 7.01
N LYS A 56 -12.51 1.98 6.06
CA LYS A 56 -11.84 3.00 5.25
C LYS A 56 -12.81 4.17 5.04
N GLY A 57 -12.27 5.36 4.88
CA GLY A 57 -13.03 6.52 4.44
C GLY A 57 -13.32 6.47 2.94
N GLU A 58 -13.97 7.52 2.45
CA GLU A 58 -14.38 7.65 1.03
C GLU A 58 -13.24 7.48 0.04
N PHE A 59 -12.09 8.13 0.28
CA PHE A 59 -10.88 8.00 -0.52
C PHE A 59 -9.80 7.24 0.24
N THR A 60 -9.00 6.44 -0.47
CA THR A 60 -7.89 5.68 0.11
C THR A 60 -6.59 5.94 -0.65
N ILE A 61 -5.52 6.31 0.06
CA ILE A 61 -4.16 6.30 -0.48
C ILE A 61 -3.45 5.04 0.05
N ILE A 62 -2.97 4.21 -0.85
CA ILE A 62 -2.34 2.91 -0.58
C ILE A 62 -0.85 3.04 -0.92
N ASP A 63 0.07 2.67 -0.02
CA ASP A 63 1.51 2.84 -0.25
C ASP A 63 2.01 2.09 -1.51
N SER A 64 1.41 0.95 -1.84
CA SER A 64 1.80 0.17 -3.01
C SER A 64 0.70 -0.82 -3.39
N VAL A 65 0.67 -1.24 -4.66
CA VAL A 65 -0.14 -2.39 -5.10
C VAL A 65 0.38 -3.69 -4.47
N ILE A 66 1.67 -3.73 -4.16
CA ILE A 66 2.37 -4.85 -3.52
C ILE A 66 2.39 -4.62 -2.02
N CYS A 67 2.03 -5.64 -1.23
CA CYS A 67 2.13 -5.65 0.22
C CYS A 67 2.54 -7.05 0.73
N GLY A 68 2.96 -7.16 1.99
CA GLY A 68 3.28 -8.43 2.64
C GLY A 68 4.25 -9.28 1.81
N GLY A 69 5.33 -8.70 1.28
CA GLY A 69 6.19 -9.37 0.30
C GLY A 69 5.68 -9.16 -1.13
N PHE A 70 5.23 -10.22 -1.80
CA PHE A 70 4.62 -10.18 -3.14
C PHE A 70 3.12 -10.55 -3.13
N ASN A 71 2.41 -10.28 -2.03
CA ASN A 71 0.95 -10.23 -2.03
C ASN A 71 0.50 -8.92 -2.70
N TYR A 72 -0.78 -8.82 -3.07
CA TYR A 72 -1.25 -7.68 -3.85
C TYR A 72 -2.68 -7.26 -3.54
N ILE A 73 -2.91 -5.96 -3.65
CA ILE A 73 -4.22 -5.33 -3.45
C ILE A 73 -4.80 -4.96 -4.82
N LYS A 74 -6.06 -5.34 -5.07
CA LYS A 74 -6.87 -4.85 -6.19
C LYS A 74 -7.96 -3.92 -5.67
N ALA A 75 -7.61 -2.65 -5.46
CA ALA A 75 -8.59 -1.62 -5.15
C ALA A 75 -9.53 -1.38 -6.34
N ALA A 76 -10.83 -1.29 -6.07
CA ALA A 76 -11.88 -1.15 -7.09
C ALA A 76 -12.20 0.31 -7.42
N GLU A 77 -12.28 1.17 -6.40
CA GLU A 77 -12.73 2.55 -6.55
C GLU A 77 -12.08 3.47 -5.50
N ASN A 78 -12.06 4.76 -5.80
CA ASN A 78 -11.61 5.86 -4.96
C ASN A 78 -10.21 5.67 -4.36
N TYR A 79 -9.30 5.12 -5.16
CA TYR A 79 -7.98 4.68 -4.70
C TYR A 79 -6.87 5.50 -5.33
N ILE A 80 -5.77 5.63 -4.59
CA ILE A 80 -4.50 6.19 -5.08
C ILE A 80 -3.39 5.25 -4.62
N TYR A 81 -2.82 4.44 -5.51
CA TYR A 81 -1.53 3.81 -5.25
C TYR A 81 -0.45 4.87 -5.31
N PHE A 82 0.30 5.05 -4.22
CA PHE A 82 1.22 6.17 -4.03
C PHE A 82 2.67 5.72 -3.95
N PHE A 83 3.50 6.19 -4.88
CA PHE A 83 4.93 5.90 -4.86
C PHE A 83 5.74 7.20 -4.67
N GLY A 84 6.42 7.33 -3.52
CA GLY A 84 7.28 8.48 -3.23
C GLY A 84 8.52 8.61 -4.14
N LYS A 85 8.85 7.54 -4.86
CA LYS A 85 9.91 7.45 -5.88
C LYS A 85 9.42 6.56 -7.03
N LYS A 86 10.01 6.70 -8.22
CA LYS A 86 9.68 5.84 -9.36
C LYS A 86 10.07 4.39 -9.03
N PRO A 87 9.13 3.43 -9.07
CA PRO A 87 9.47 2.01 -8.92
C PRO A 87 10.41 1.54 -10.03
N ASN A 88 11.32 0.62 -9.71
CA ASN A 88 12.09 -0.10 -10.73
C ASN A 88 11.25 -1.28 -11.24
N THR A 89 10.36 -0.98 -12.19
CA THR A 89 9.40 -1.93 -12.77
C THR A 89 10.07 -3.17 -13.37
N GLU A 90 11.26 -3.04 -13.95
CA GLU A 90 12.02 -4.17 -14.50
C GLU A 90 12.53 -5.11 -13.41
N ALA A 91 13.14 -4.56 -12.35
CA ALA A 91 13.60 -5.35 -11.21
C ALA A 91 12.44 -6.09 -10.52
N ILE A 92 11.30 -5.41 -10.36
CA ILE A 92 10.08 -6.00 -9.79
C ILE A 92 9.56 -7.13 -10.68
N PHE A 93 9.47 -6.92 -11.99
CA PHE A 93 9.03 -7.94 -12.95
C PHE A 93 9.93 -9.18 -12.92
N ASN A 94 11.26 -8.99 -12.90
CA ASN A 94 12.21 -10.08 -12.83
C ASN A 94 12.07 -10.88 -11.53
N ALA A 95 11.87 -10.20 -10.40
CA ALA A 95 11.61 -10.86 -9.13
C ALA A 95 10.28 -11.63 -9.12
N LEU A 96 9.22 -11.06 -9.70
CA LEU A 96 7.93 -11.73 -9.88
C LEU A 96 8.05 -12.98 -10.76
N LYS A 97 8.64 -12.86 -11.95
CA LYS A 97 8.86 -13.99 -12.85
C LYS A 97 9.69 -15.11 -12.21
N LYS A 98 10.71 -14.75 -11.43
CA LYS A 98 11.59 -15.71 -10.75
C LYS A 98 10.87 -16.50 -9.65
N ASN A 99 10.05 -15.83 -8.83
CA ASN A 99 9.48 -16.43 -7.62
C ASN A 99 8.03 -16.89 -7.79
N PHE A 100 7.30 -16.31 -8.74
CA PHE A 100 5.85 -16.49 -8.95
C PHE A 100 5.52 -16.64 -10.44
N GLY A 101 6.43 -17.19 -11.25
CA GLY A 101 6.29 -17.26 -12.71
C GLY A 101 5.05 -18.01 -13.22
N SER A 102 4.49 -18.91 -12.41
CA SER A 102 3.25 -19.64 -12.69
C SER A 102 1.98 -18.92 -12.26
N ASP A 103 2.08 -17.82 -11.49
CA ASP A 103 0.96 -17.02 -11.02
C ASP A 103 0.79 -15.81 -11.94
N GLU A 104 0.19 -16.05 -13.11
CA GLU A 104 0.01 -15.02 -14.15
C GLU A 104 -0.85 -13.86 -13.67
N MET A 105 -1.87 -14.13 -12.85
CA MET A 105 -2.77 -13.11 -12.30
C MET A 105 -2.02 -12.13 -11.40
N ARG A 106 -1.17 -12.62 -10.48
CA ARG A 106 -0.32 -11.75 -9.64
C ARG A 106 0.55 -10.83 -10.49
N ILE A 107 1.20 -11.40 -11.50
CA ILE A 107 2.08 -10.65 -12.40
C ILE A 107 1.27 -9.58 -13.14
N GLU A 108 0.13 -9.95 -13.72
CA GLU A 108 -0.71 -9.05 -14.48
C GLU A 108 -1.17 -7.85 -13.64
N VAL A 109 -1.72 -8.12 -12.45
CA VAL A 109 -2.28 -7.09 -11.56
C VAL A 109 -1.20 -6.07 -11.16
N ILE A 110 -0.07 -6.57 -10.64
CA ILE A 110 1.01 -5.71 -10.19
C ILE A 110 1.58 -4.91 -11.37
N MET A 111 1.84 -5.58 -12.49
CA MET A 111 2.46 -4.92 -13.64
C MET A 111 1.51 -3.95 -14.33
N ASN A 112 0.20 -4.19 -14.32
CA ASN A 112 -0.79 -3.24 -14.84
C ASN A 112 -0.73 -1.92 -14.06
N VAL A 113 -0.68 -1.97 -12.73
CA VAL A 113 -0.53 -0.76 -11.91
C VAL A 113 0.81 -0.08 -12.18
N LEU A 114 1.93 -0.82 -12.14
CA LEU A 114 3.28 -0.25 -12.27
C LEU A 114 3.59 0.33 -13.64
N LYS A 115 2.96 -0.17 -14.71
CA LYS A 115 3.11 0.37 -16.07
C LYS A 115 2.27 1.63 -16.29
N ASN A 116 1.16 1.78 -15.57
CA ASN A 116 0.22 2.89 -15.69
C ASN A 116 0.39 3.93 -14.57
N ILE A 117 1.62 4.13 -14.07
CA ILE A 117 1.91 5.18 -13.10
C ILE A 117 2.11 6.54 -13.80
N THR A 118 1.51 7.58 -13.24
CA THR A 118 1.64 8.97 -13.69
C THR A 118 2.55 9.74 -12.75
N ARG A 119 3.48 10.51 -13.31
CA ARG A 119 4.36 11.40 -12.54
C ARG A 119 3.60 12.67 -12.16
N ILE A 120 3.49 12.96 -10.87
CA ILE A 120 2.79 14.13 -10.35
C ILE A 120 3.77 15.04 -9.58
N PRO A 121 3.99 16.29 -10.02
CA PRO A 121 4.69 17.28 -9.22
C PRO A 121 3.78 17.82 -8.11
N THR A 122 4.24 17.71 -6.87
CA THR A 122 3.55 18.23 -5.67
C THR A 122 4.36 19.30 -4.97
N LYS A 123 3.74 20.05 -4.06
CA LYS A 123 4.42 21.00 -3.16
C LYS A 123 5.56 20.39 -2.33
N LYS A 124 5.54 19.08 -2.05
CA LYS A 124 6.58 18.37 -1.28
C LYS A 124 7.47 17.46 -2.15
N GLY A 125 7.48 17.72 -3.46
CA GLY A 125 8.34 17.04 -4.43
C GLY A 125 7.57 16.17 -5.43
N THR A 126 8.29 15.56 -6.37
CA THR A 126 7.67 14.65 -7.35
C THR A 126 7.33 13.31 -6.71
N VAL A 127 6.13 12.83 -7.00
CA VAL A 127 5.60 11.49 -6.66
C VAL A 127 5.10 10.80 -7.93
N TYR A 128 4.78 9.51 -7.82
CA TYR A 128 4.21 8.72 -8.91
C TYR A 128 2.97 8.02 -8.38
N ILE A 129 1.89 8.01 -9.16
CA ILE A 129 0.62 7.42 -8.71
C ILE A 129 -0.04 6.59 -9.80
N ASN A 130 -0.86 5.62 -9.38
CA ASN A 130 -1.89 5.02 -10.22
C ASN A 130 -3.22 5.15 -9.46
N THR A 131 -4.28 5.62 -10.12
CA THR A 131 -5.54 5.99 -9.49
C THR A 131 -6.67 5.89 -10.51
N ASP A 132 -7.88 5.64 -10.04
CA ASP A 132 -9.13 5.77 -10.79
C ASP A 132 -9.69 7.20 -10.79
N LEU A 133 -9.13 8.08 -9.96
CA LEU A 133 -9.55 9.47 -9.82
C LEU A 133 -9.01 10.36 -10.93
N GLN A 134 -9.65 11.52 -11.11
CA GLN A 134 -9.05 12.59 -11.91
C GLN A 134 -7.73 13.06 -11.28
N LEU A 135 -6.71 13.30 -12.11
CA LEU A 135 -5.35 13.60 -11.64
C LEU A 135 -5.26 14.87 -10.78
N ASN A 136 -6.10 15.88 -11.05
CA ASN A 136 -6.19 17.09 -10.23
C ASN A 136 -6.74 16.78 -8.83
N VAL A 137 -7.81 15.99 -8.74
CA VAL A 137 -8.41 15.55 -7.46
C VAL A 137 -7.40 14.74 -6.66
N ALA A 138 -6.77 13.74 -7.28
CA ALA A 138 -5.74 12.94 -6.61
C ALA A 138 -4.58 13.81 -6.11
N LYS A 139 -4.12 14.77 -6.92
CA LYS A 139 -3.07 15.72 -6.51
C LYS A 139 -3.48 16.57 -5.32
N GLU A 140 -4.70 17.11 -5.31
CA GLU A 140 -5.21 17.93 -4.20
C GLU A 140 -5.28 17.13 -2.90
N ILE A 141 -5.79 15.89 -2.95
CA ILE A 141 -5.83 14.99 -1.80
C ILE A 141 -4.41 14.73 -1.28
N ILE A 142 -3.48 14.35 -2.17
CA ILE A 142 -2.08 14.09 -1.79
C ILE A 142 -1.45 15.32 -1.15
N GLU A 143 -1.56 16.49 -1.78
CA GLU A 143 -0.96 17.73 -1.29
C GLU A 143 -1.56 18.19 0.04
N TYR A 144 -2.86 18.00 0.25
CA TYR A 144 -3.53 18.33 1.50
C TYR A 144 -2.93 17.57 2.69
N TYR A 145 -2.66 16.28 2.50
CA TYR A 145 -2.09 15.42 3.54
C TYR A 145 -0.55 15.41 3.57
N GLN A 146 0.13 16.09 2.65
CA GLN A 146 1.57 16.30 2.66
C GLN A 146 1.97 17.50 3.53
N VAL A 147 1.93 17.34 4.86
CA VAL A 147 2.14 18.44 5.80
C VAL A 147 3.60 18.90 5.83
N PHE A 148 4.51 18.03 6.27
CA PHE A 148 5.94 18.37 6.41
C PHE A 148 6.83 17.66 5.39
N VAL A 149 6.43 16.47 4.94
CA VAL A 149 7.26 15.59 4.11
C VAL A 149 6.52 15.12 2.87
N LYS A 150 7.24 14.42 1.99
CA LYS A 150 6.69 13.91 0.72
C LYS A 150 5.58 12.87 0.91
N TYR A 151 5.64 12.04 1.94
CA TYR A 151 4.61 11.02 2.17
C TYR A 151 3.40 11.63 2.88
N PRO A 152 2.17 11.42 2.37
CA PRO A 152 0.95 11.84 3.05
C PRO A 152 0.86 11.31 4.48
N GLU A 153 0.40 12.12 5.42
CA GLU A 153 0.28 11.73 6.83
C GLU A 153 -0.51 10.44 7.06
N PRO A 154 -1.62 10.14 6.34
CA PRO A 154 -2.33 8.88 6.53
C PRO A 154 -1.47 7.64 6.26
N ILE A 155 -0.68 7.62 5.18
CA ILE A 155 0.25 6.52 4.90
C ILE A 155 1.35 6.46 5.96
N ARG A 156 1.91 7.61 6.37
CA ARG A 156 2.96 7.64 7.39
C ARG A 156 2.49 7.03 8.71
N HIS A 157 1.25 7.29 9.11
CA HIS A 157 0.69 6.72 10.33
C HIS A 157 0.40 5.23 10.16
N ALA A 158 -0.14 4.81 9.01
CA ALA A 158 -0.32 3.38 8.69
C ALA A 158 1.01 2.62 8.76
N HIS A 159 2.09 3.20 8.20
CA HIS A 159 3.43 2.63 8.26
C HIS A 159 3.96 2.46 9.69
N ILE A 160 3.85 3.51 10.52
CA ILE A 160 4.35 3.50 11.90
C ILE A 160 3.56 2.47 12.73
N ILE A 161 2.24 2.48 12.61
CA ILE A 161 1.35 1.57 13.35
C ILE A 161 1.55 0.13 12.87
N GLY A 162 1.58 -0.11 11.56
CA GLY A 162 1.80 -1.43 10.98
C GLY A 162 3.15 -2.02 11.40
N ARG A 163 4.20 -1.20 11.43
CA ARG A 163 5.49 -1.63 11.95
C ARG A 163 5.40 -2.06 13.42
N ALA A 164 4.73 -1.28 14.28
CA ALA A 164 4.57 -1.61 15.69
C ALA A 164 3.76 -2.91 15.89
N ILE A 165 2.62 -3.05 15.22
CA ILE A 165 1.77 -4.26 15.27
C ILE A 165 2.57 -5.47 14.79
N GLY A 166 3.29 -5.36 13.67
CA GLY A 166 4.06 -6.46 13.11
C GLY A 166 5.19 -6.92 14.04
N GLN A 167 5.87 -5.97 14.70
CA GLN A 167 6.92 -6.29 15.68
C GLN A 167 6.35 -6.99 16.93
N LEU A 168 5.19 -6.55 17.43
CA LEU A 168 4.52 -7.20 18.55
C LEU A 168 4.07 -8.62 18.18
N HIS A 169 3.42 -8.77 17.03
CA HIS A 169 2.94 -10.06 16.53
C HIS A 169 4.07 -11.12 16.44
N VAL A 170 5.25 -10.70 15.98
CA VAL A 170 6.42 -11.58 15.83
C VAL A 170 7.02 -11.98 17.18
N ASN A 171 6.93 -11.13 18.21
CA ASN A 171 7.49 -11.39 19.54
C ASN A 171 6.58 -12.25 20.43
N GLU A 172 5.29 -12.39 20.06
CA GLU A 172 4.32 -13.23 20.78
C GLU A 172 4.25 -14.68 20.25
N LEU A 173 4.94 -14.96 19.13
CA LEU A 173 5.07 -16.28 18.49
C LEU A 173 6.42 -16.94 18.81
#